data_AF-A0A5J5L5R5-F1
#
_entry.id   AF-A0A5J5L5R5-F1
#
_cell.length_a   1.000
_cell.length_b   1.000
_cell.length_c   1.000
_cell.angle_alpha   90.00
_cell.angle_beta   90.00
_cell.angle_gamma   90.00
#
_symmetry.space_group_name_H-M   'P 1'
#
loop_
_entity.id
_entity.type
_entity.pdbx_description
1 polymer ?
#
loop_
_entity_poly.entity_id
_entity_poly.type
_entity_poly.pdbx_seq_one_letter_code
_entity_poly.pdbx_strand_id
1 'polypeptide(L)'
;MVDIEFITFACTDPGRLADFWMEALGGERRELPPSIEPEIVDRPGEGPSLLFKELSKGTERDLPIHLDLSTDNREATIERLRNLGASVRETKTESYETHTSTWTIMEDPEGNGFCVSEYE
;
A
#
# COMPACT_ATOMS: atom_id res chain seq x y z
N MET A 1 11.19 -16.53 -18.37
CA MET A 1 11.52 -15.38 -17.53
C MET A 1 10.52 -15.40 -16.37
N VAL A 2 10.97 -15.19 -15.14
CA VAL A 2 10.11 -15.20 -13.95
C VAL A 2 9.87 -13.74 -13.59
N ASP A 3 8.62 -13.39 -13.30
CA ASP A 3 8.20 -12.03 -12.97
C ASP A 3 7.34 -12.03 -11.70
N ILE A 4 7.35 -10.93 -10.96
CA ILE A 4 6.49 -10.78 -9.78
C ILE A 4 5.15 -10.22 -10.25
N GLU A 5 4.10 -11.03 -10.19
CA GLU A 5 2.79 -10.64 -10.74
C GLU A 5 1.95 -9.82 -9.74
N PHE A 6 1.88 -10.26 -8.48
CA PHE A 6 1.01 -9.66 -7.47
C PHE A 6 1.67 -9.51 -6.11
N ILE A 7 1.33 -8.41 -5.42
CA ILE A 7 1.43 -8.32 -3.95
C ILE A 7 0.03 -8.54 -3.40
N THR A 8 -0.16 -9.58 -2.59
CA THR A 8 -1.49 -9.97 -2.10
C THR A 8 -1.73 -9.56 -0.66
N PHE A 9 -2.86 -8.90 -0.41
CA PHE A 9 -3.35 -8.51 0.90
C PHE A 9 -4.52 -9.40 1.33
N ALA A 10 -4.44 -9.94 2.54
CA ALA A 10 -5.59 -10.48 3.23
C ALA A 10 -6.38 -9.33 3.86
N CYS A 11 -7.69 -9.29 3.62
CA CYS A 11 -8.58 -8.25 4.13
C CYS A 11 -9.98 -8.81 4.39
N THR A 12 -10.83 -8.02 5.03
CA THR A 12 -12.25 -8.34 5.27
C THR A 12 -13.17 -7.72 4.22
N ASP A 13 -12.76 -6.62 3.60
CA ASP A 13 -13.47 -5.91 2.54
C ASP A 13 -12.51 -5.59 1.38
N PRO A 14 -12.38 -6.52 0.40
CA PRO A 14 -11.53 -6.32 -0.77
C PRO A 14 -11.90 -5.09 -1.60
N GLY A 15 -13.20 -4.77 -1.70
CA GLY A 15 -13.70 -3.66 -2.49
C GLY A 15 -13.27 -2.32 -1.92
N ARG A 16 -13.49 -2.10 -0.62
CA ARG A 16 -13.04 -0.89 0.07
C ARG A 16 -11.53 -0.71 -0.03
N LEU A 17 -10.78 -1.80 0.09
CA LEU A 17 -9.33 -1.73 0.06
C LEU A 17 -8.80 -1.46 -1.36
N ALA A 18 -9.43 -2.04 -2.39
CA ALA A 18 -9.14 -1.74 -3.79
C ALA A 18 -9.43 -0.27 -4.12
N ASP A 19 -10.56 0.28 -3.68
CA ASP A 19 -10.90 1.69 -3.92
C ASP A 19 -9.86 2.63 -3.27
N PHE A 20 -9.42 2.33 -2.05
CA PHE A 20 -8.34 3.08 -1.40
C PHE A 20 -7.04 3.03 -2.19
N TRP A 21 -6.57 1.82 -2.56
CA TRP A 21 -5.27 1.67 -3.23
C TRP A 21 -5.26 2.17 -4.67
N MET A 22 -6.39 2.09 -5.37
CA MET A 22 -6.61 2.70 -6.68
C MET A 22 -6.37 4.22 -6.60
N GLU A 23 -7.05 4.91 -5.69
CA GLU A 23 -6.89 6.35 -5.48
C GLU A 23 -5.52 6.71 -4.89
N ALA A 24 -4.97 5.86 -4.01
CA ALA A 24 -3.66 6.07 -3.41
C ALA A 24 -2.54 6.05 -4.46
N LEU A 25 -2.60 5.16 -5.44
CA LEU A 25 -1.55 4.98 -6.44
C LEU A 25 -1.86 5.62 -7.80
N GLY A 26 -3.06 6.20 -7.95
CA GLY A 26 -3.56 6.64 -9.26
C GLY A 26 -3.68 5.48 -10.25
N GLY A 27 -4.01 4.30 -9.75
CA GLY A 27 -4.16 3.07 -10.53
C GLY A 27 -5.59 2.88 -11.04
N GLU A 28 -5.83 1.70 -11.61
CA GLU A 28 -7.13 1.29 -12.13
C GLU A 28 -7.52 -0.07 -11.57
N ARG A 29 -8.80 -0.25 -11.24
CA ARG A 29 -9.35 -1.54 -10.81
C ARG A 29 -9.58 -2.41 -12.04
N ARG A 30 -9.06 -3.63 -12.01
CA ARG A 30 -9.23 -4.59 -13.10
C ARG A 30 -10.66 -5.14 -13.10
N GLU A 31 -11.30 -5.13 -14.27
CA GLU A 31 -12.60 -5.79 -14.42
C GLU A 31 -12.42 -7.31 -14.41
N LEU A 32 -13.04 -7.96 -13.44
CA LEU A 32 -13.04 -9.42 -13.29
C LEU A 32 -14.47 -9.98 -13.45
N PRO A 33 -14.62 -11.22 -13.95
CA PRO A 33 -15.91 -11.91 -13.94
C PRO A 33 -16.52 -11.96 -12.52
N PRO A 34 -17.85 -11.82 -12.37
CA PRO A 34 -18.52 -11.84 -11.05
C PRO A 34 -18.31 -13.12 -10.22
N SER A 35 -17.82 -14.19 -10.85
CA SER A 35 -17.50 -15.46 -10.20
C SER A 35 -16.11 -15.48 -9.53
N ILE A 36 -15.32 -14.42 -9.68
CA ILE A 36 -13.98 -14.27 -9.12
C ILE A 36 -14.07 -13.24 -7.99
N GLU A 37 -13.68 -13.64 -6.78
CA GLU A 37 -13.82 -12.85 -5.55
C GLU A 37 -12.68 -11.87 -5.22
N PRO A 38 -11.40 -12.04 -5.64
CA PRO A 38 -10.39 -11.03 -5.34
C PRO A 38 -10.57 -9.76 -6.16
N GLU A 39 -10.09 -8.66 -5.61
CA GLU A 39 -9.96 -7.38 -6.31
C GLU A 39 -8.52 -7.16 -6.72
N ILE A 40 -8.32 -6.60 -7.91
CA ILE A 40 -6.98 -6.30 -8.43
C ILE A 40 -6.91 -4.83 -8.81
N VAL A 41 -5.88 -4.15 -8.31
CA VAL A 41 -5.53 -2.78 -8.69
C VAL A 41 -4.23 -2.80 -9.48
N ASP A 42 -4.35 -2.41 -10.75
CA ASP A 42 -3.23 -2.17 -11.65
C ASP A 42 -2.69 -0.76 -11.39
N ARG A 43 -1.47 -0.70 -10.86
CA ARG A 43 -0.80 0.58 -10.63
C ARG A 43 -0.12 1.08 -11.91
N PRO A 44 0.12 2.40 -12.04
CA PRO A 44 0.93 2.91 -13.15
C PRO A 44 2.37 2.37 -13.13
N GLY A 45 2.97 2.29 -14.30
CA GLY A 45 4.38 1.92 -14.49
C GLY A 45 4.65 0.42 -14.43
N GLU A 46 5.92 0.05 -14.28
CA GLU A 46 6.37 -1.34 -14.28
C GLU A 46 6.34 -1.95 -12.88
N GLY A 47 5.95 -3.23 -12.79
CA GLY A 47 6.02 -4.09 -11.60
C GLY A 47 4.64 -4.63 -11.15
N PRO A 48 4.54 -5.26 -9.96
CA PRO A 48 3.37 -6.05 -9.60
C PRO A 48 2.13 -5.21 -9.33
N SER A 49 0.96 -5.77 -9.66
CA SER A 49 -0.34 -5.26 -9.25
C SER A 49 -0.63 -5.59 -7.79
N LEU A 50 -1.54 -4.86 -7.16
CA LEU A 50 -2.02 -5.20 -5.82
C LEU A 50 -3.26 -6.08 -5.93
N LEU A 51 -3.29 -7.19 -5.19
CA LEU A 51 -4.41 -8.12 -5.15
C LEU A 51 -4.98 -8.16 -3.73
N PHE A 52 -6.27 -7.93 -3.59
CA PHE A 52 -6.99 -7.94 -2.31
C PHE A 52 -7.91 -9.14 -2.28
N LYS A 53 -7.81 -9.95 -1.22
CA LYS A 53 -8.61 -11.15 -1.09
C LYS A 53 -9.24 -11.23 0.29
N GLU A 54 -10.51 -11.61 0.33
CA GLU A 54 -11.21 -11.87 1.58
C GLU A 54 -10.58 -13.09 2.26
N LEU A 55 -9.80 -12.84 3.30
CA LEU A 55 -9.04 -13.85 4.03
C LEU A 55 -8.80 -13.37 5.46
N SER A 56 -8.77 -14.32 6.41
CA SER A 56 -8.30 -14.03 7.76
C SER A 56 -6.85 -13.55 7.72
N LYS A 57 -6.56 -12.41 8.36
CA LYS A 57 -5.19 -11.93 8.52
C LYS A 57 -4.41 -12.88 9.43
N GLY A 58 -3.22 -13.30 8.99
CA GLY A 58 -2.34 -14.17 9.79
C GLY A 58 -1.68 -13.43 10.96
N THR A 59 -1.52 -12.11 10.83
CA THR A 59 -1.07 -11.20 11.89
C THR A 59 -1.88 -9.92 11.80
N GLU A 60 -2.10 -9.24 12.93
CA GLU A 60 -2.88 -8.00 12.94
C GLU A 60 -2.09 -6.78 12.44
N ARG A 61 -0.75 -6.81 12.49
CA ARG A 61 0.08 -5.60 12.28
C ARG A 61 1.36 -5.81 11.52
N ASP A 62 2.16 -6.80 11.93
CA ASP A 62 3.51 -6.98 11.38
C ASP A 62 3.51 -8.22 10.47
N LEU A 63 3.57 -7.97 9.17
CA LEU A 63 3.83 -8.99 8.16
C LEU A 63 5.35 -9.13 7.98
N PRO A 64 5.86 -10.33 7.60
CA PRO A 64 7.27 -10.51 7.26
C PRO A 64 7.67 -9.85 5.93
N ILE A 65 6.77 -9.07 5.34
CA ILE A 65 6.96 -8.27 4.12
C ILE A 65 6.51 -6.84 4.41
N HIS A 66 7.16 -5.87 3.75
CA HIS A 66 6.85 -4.46 3.89
C HIS A 66 6.57 -3.86 2.51
N LEU A 67 5.57 -2.97 2.42
CA LEU A 67 5.28 -2.20 1.22
C LEU A 67 5.72 -0.75 1.42
N ASP A 68 6.60 -0.27 0.56
CA ASP A 68 7.14 1.08 0.60
C ASP A 68 6.64 1.90 -0.59
N LEU A 69 6.16 3.12 -0.32
CA LEU A 69 5.81 4.12 -1.32
C LEU A 69 6.88 5.21 -1.35
N SER A 70 7.37 5.52 -2.55
CA SER A 70 8.18 6.70 -2.80
C SER A 70 7.32 7.85 -3.31
N THR A 71 7.66 9.07 -2.90
CA THR A 71 6.97 10.30 -3.30
C THR A 71 7.92 11.50 -3.24
N ASP A 72 7.70 12.51 -4.07
CA ASP A 72 8.50 13.74 -4.07
C ASP A 72 8.22 14.65 -2.85
N ASN A 73 7.06 14.47 -2.23
CA ASN A 73 6.65 15.20 -1.02
C ASN A 73 5.92 14.25 -0.07
N ARG A 74 6.59 13.81 0.99
CA ARG A 74 6.06 12.87 1.98
C ARG A 74 4.89 13.47 2.75
N GLU A 75 5.01 14.71 3.22
CA GLU A 75 3.98 15.34 4.07
C GLU A 75 2.66 15.51 3.33
N ALA A 76 2.70 16.01 2.10
CA ALA A 76 1.50 16.17 1.26
C ALA A 76 0.86 14.82 0.91
N THR A 77 1.68 13.80 0.62
CA THR A 77 1.18 12.46 0.35
C THR A 77 0.52 11.84 1.58
N ILE A 78 1.10 11.99 2.77
CA ILE A 78 0.49 11.53 4.02
C ILE A 78 -0.88 12.19 4.23
N GLU A 79 -0.99 13.51 4.05
CA GLU A 79 -2.26 14.22 4.20
C GLU A 79 -3.32 13.70 3.23
N ARG A 80 -2.97 13.51 1.97
CA ARG A 80 -3.86 12.93 0.95
C ARG A 80 -4.31 11.52 1.33
N LEU A 81 -3.40 10.65 1.75
CA LEU A 81 -3.72 9.27 2.13
C LEU A 81 -4.62 9.22 3.37
N ARG A 82 -4.45 10.14 4.33
CA ARG A 82 -5.36 10.27 5.48
C ARG A 82 -6.77 10.64 5.05
N ASN A 83 -6.91 11.53 4.07
CA ASN A 83 -8.22 11.90 3.53
C ASN A 83 -8.91 10.72 2.80
N LEU A 84 -8.14 9.76 2.29
CA LEU A 84 -8.64 8.51 1.70
C LEU A 84 -8.96 7.43 2.75
N GLY A 85 -8.66 7.66 4.02
CA GLY A 85 -8.98 6.75 5.12
C GLY A 85 -7.80 5.98 5.72
N ALA A 86 -6.57 6.29 5.31
CA ALA A 86 -5.37 5.77 5.99
C ALA A 86 -5.14 6.44 7.35
N SER A 87 -4.38 5.78 8.22
CA SER A 87 -3.94 6.31 9.51
C SER A 87 -2.42 6.44 9.56
N VAL A 88 -1.90 7.34 10.40
CA VAL A 88 -0.46 7.43 10.67
C VAL A 88 -0.17 6.61 11.92
N ARG A 89 0.76 5.66 11.83
CA ARG A 89 1.25 4.88 12.96
C ARG A 89 2.42 5.58 13.64
N GLU A 90 3.47 5.88 12.88
CA GLU A 90 4.70 6.48 13.42
C GLU A 90 5.52 7.12 12.29
N THR A 91 6.21 8.23 12.57
CA THR A 91 7.25 8.78 11.69
C THR A 91 8.61 8.54 12.31
N LYS A 92 9.54 8.00 11.52
CA LYS A 92 10.91 7.72 11.93
C LYS A 92 11.89 8.50 11.08
N THR A 93 12.97 8.94 11.71
CA THR A 93 14.12 9.54 11.04
C THR A 93 15.36 8.81 11.51
N GLU A 94 16.11 8.27 10.56
CA GLU A 94 17.40 7.64 10.81
C GLU A 94 18.48 8.36 10.01
N SER A 95 19.61 8.63 10.67
CA SER A 95 20.77 9.25 10.04
C SER A 95 21.95 8.30 10.11
N TYR A 96 22.55 8.04 8.95
CA TYR A 96 23.77 7.25 8.81
C TYR A 96 24.80 8.02 7.99
N GLU A 97 25.91 8.39 8.64
CA GLU A 97 26.97 9.25 8.08
C GLU A 97 26.40 10.54 7.47
N THR A 98 26.44 10.67 6.15
CA THR A 98 25.94 11.84 5.39
C THR A 98 24.51 11.68 4.89
N HIS A 99 23.84 10.58 5.20
CA HIS A 99 22.50 10.28 4.71
C HIS A 99 21.49 10.34 5.86
N THR A 100 20.43 11.13 5.68
CA THR A 100 19.29 11.15 6.58
C THR A 100 18.07 10.69 5.81
N SER A 101 17.39 9.66 6.31
CA SER A 101 16.15 9.15 5.74
C SER A 101 15.02 9.35 6.74
N THR A 102 13.89 9.87 6.25
CA THR A 102 12.66 10.01 7.02
C THR A 102 11.52 9.31 6.30
N TRP A 103 10.85 8.41 7.00
CA TRP A 103 9.68 7.70 6.51
C TRP A 103 8.56 7.71 7.54
N THR A 104 7.33 7.64 7.06
CA THR A 104 6.14 7.52 7.89
C THR A 104 5.49 6.18 7.64
N ILE A 105 5.39 5.39 8.70
CA ILE A 105 4.61 4.15 8.74
C ILE A 105 3.15 4.55 8.84
N MET A 106 2.37 4.16 7.84
CA MET A 106 0.93 4.34 7.75
C MET A 106 0.21 3.01 7.78
N GLU A 107 -1.08 3.04 8.07
CA GLU A 107 -1.97 1.89 7.98
C GLU A 107 -3.10 2.21 7.00
N ASP A 108 -3.40 1.26 6.12
CA ASP A 108 -4.55 1.38 5.21
C ASP A 108 -5.89 1.26 5.98
N PRO A 109 -7.05 1.41 5.31
CA PRO A 109 -8.35 1.35 5.98
C PRO A 109 -8.67 0.03 6.72
N GLU A 110 -7.91 -1.02 6.44
CA GLU A 110 -8.00 -2.35 7.04
C GLU A 110 -6.92 -2.57 8.12
N GLY A 111 -5.99 -1.64 8.29
CA GLY A 111 -4.90 -1.74 9.26
C GLY A 111 -3.62 -2.39 8.71
N ASN A 112 -3.50 -2.63 7.40
CA ASN A 112 -2.25 -3.15 6.85
C ASN A 112 -1.20 -2.05 6.77
N GLY A 113 -0.01 -2.32 7.30
CA GLY A 113 1.08 -1.35 7.36
C GLY A 113 1.80 -1.15 6.03
N PHE A 114 2.12 0.10 5.70
CA PHE A 114 2.98 0.49 4.59
C PHE A 114 3.76 1.77 4.93
N CYS A 115 4.88 2.05 4.26
CA CYS A 115 5.66 3.26 4.49
C CYS A 115 5.50 4.27 3.36
N VAL A 116 5.64 5.54 3.71
CA VAL A 116 5.77 6.66 2.77
C VAL A 116 7.08 7.38 3.06
N SER A 117 7.93 7.51 2.05
CA SER A 117 9.23 8.17 2.12
C SER A 117 9.53 8.97 0.86
N GLU A 118 10.46 9.92 1.00
CA GLU A 118 11.11 10.57 -0.12
C GLU A 118 12.39 9.76 -0.40
N TYR A 119 12.35 8.83 -1.35
CA TYR A 119 13.58 8.18 -1.82
C TYR A 119 14.21 9.07 -2.89
N GLU A 120 15.40 9.61 -2.61
CA GLU A 120 16.29 10.24 -3.61
C GLU A 120 17.09 9.21 -4.40
#